data_AF-A0AA43S403-F1
#
_entry.id   AF-A0AA43S403-F1
#
_cell.length_a   1.000
_cell.length_b   1.000
_cell.length_c   1.000
_cell.angle_alpha   90.00
_cell.angle_beta   90.00
_cell.angle_gamma   90.00
#
_symmetry.space_group_name_H-M   'P 1'
#
loop_
_entity.id
_entity.type
_entity.pdbx_description
1 polymer ?
#
loop_
_entity_poly.entity_id
_entity_poly.type
_entity_poly.pdbx_seq_one_letter_code
_entity_poly.pdbx_strand_id
1 'polypeptide(L)'
;MSHWFYITPDEYELAAMIGISAIVLEVRIRSLGWSKERALTEPPQTKRALKGEWMKVAEQNGICYSTFRYRVNRLGWDMERAATQPLQDRKAQAKAAHEASRKYDPDLVAQASNNDVPYDTFRKRVTASKWSPEKAATTPVMTSSEIGLMTKDKRTLSFSRHSRAWNGSFVTR
;
A
#
# COMPACT_ATOMS: atom_id res chain seq x y z
N MET A 1 -3.12 -5.38 43.82
CA MET A 1 -2.31 -5.11 42.61
C MET A 1 -1.78 -6.44 42.11
N SER A 2 -2.04 -6.79 40.85
CA SER A 2 -1.57 -8.05 40.28
C SER A 2 -0.05 -7.99 40.06
N HIS A 3 0.70 -8.84 40.75
CA HIS A 3 2.18 -8.92 40.69
C HIS A 3 2.65 -9.66 39.42
N TRP A 4 2.21 -9.21 38.25
CA TRP A 4 2.52 -9.87 36.98
C TRP A 4 4.03 -9.81 36.62
N PHE A 5 4.76 -8.85 37.19
CA PHE A 5 6.16 -8.56 36.87
C PHE A 5 7.18 -9.08 37.90
N TYR A 6 6.71 -9.60 39.04
CA TYR A 6 7.59 -10.16 40.06
C TYR A 6 7.91 -11.61 39.71
N ILE A 7 9.20 -11.93 39.56
CA ILE A 7 9.69 -13.27 39.26
C ILE A 7 10.27 -13.85 40.54
N THR A 8 9.72 -14.97 41.01
CA THR A 8 10.18 -15.60 42.26
C THR A 8 11.50 -16.35 42.04
N PRO A 9 12.31 -16.57 43.09
CA PRO A 9 13.48 -17.44 43.01
C PRO A 9 13.17 -18.82 42.40
N ASP A 10 12.08 -19.45 42.82
CA ASP A 10 11.63 -20.74 42.29
C ASP A 10 11.35 -20.71 40.78
N GLU A 11 10.80 -19.61 40.26
CA GLU A 11 10.55 -19.45 38.82
C GLU A 11 11.87 -19.37 38.02
N TYR A 12 12.95 -18.82 38.62
CA TYR A 12 14.27 -18.86 38.00
C TYR A 12 14.86 -20.28 37.99
N GLU A 13 14.65 -21.05 39.05
CA GLU A 13 15.10 -22.45 39.11
C GLU A 13 14.39 -23.31 38.06
N LEU A 14 13.06 -23.17 37.94
CA LEU A 14 12.26 -23.84 36.92
C LEU A 14 12.72 -23.46 35.50
N ALA A 15 12.98 -22.16 35.26
CA ALA A 15 13.51 -21.70 33.98
C ALA A 15 14.88 -22.32 33.65
N ALA A 16 15.77 -22.39 34.65
CA ALA A 16 17.10 -22.97 34.48
C ALA A 16 17.03 -24.47 34.13
N MET A 17 16.09 -25.23 34.73
CA MET A 17 15.87 -26.64 34.38
C MET A 17 15.49 -26.86 32.91
N ILE A 18 14.78 -25.90 32.30
CA ILE A 18 14.36 -25.94 30.89
C ILE A 18 15.44 -25.31 29.96
N GLY A 19 16.52 -24.77 30.53
CA GLY A 19 17.62 -24.14 29.80
C GLY A 19 17.36 -22.67 29.44
N ILE A 20 16.44 -22.00 30.14
CA ILE A 20 16.17 -20.57 30.02
C ILE A 20 17.02 -19.84 31.07
N SER A 21 17.90 -18.94 30.64
CA SER A 21 18.69 -18.14 31.57
C SER A 21 17.83 -17.06 32.26
N ALA A 22 18.25 -16.64 33.45
CA ALA A 22 17.56 -15.60 34.22
C ALA A 22 17.33 -14.32 33.39
N ILE A 23 18.34 -13.89 32.63
CA ILE A 23 18.25 -12.71 31.74
C ILE A 23 17.16 -12.91 30.69
N VAL A 24 17.08 -14.09 30.07
CA VAL A 24 16.05 -14.37 29.04
C VAL A 24 14.65 -14.37 29.67
N LEU A 25 14.49 -14.94 30.86
CA LEU A 25 13.23 -14.93 31.59
C LEU A 25 12.78 -13.51 31.93
N GLU A 26 13.70 -12.67 32.43
CA GLU A 26 13.42 -11.26 32.74
C GLU A 26 12.99 -10.48 31.50
N VAL A 27 13.72 -10.62 30.38
CA VAL A 27 13.37 -9.94 29.12
C VAL A 27 11.99 -10.37 28.63
N ARG A 28 11.67 -11.66 28.70
CA ARG A 28 10.35 -12.19 28.31
C ARG A 28 9.22 -11.54 29.10
N ILE A 29 9.35 -11.45 30.42
CA ILE A 29 8.28 -10.96 31.29
C ILE A 29 8.23 -9.43 31.31
N ARG A 30 9.38 -8.77 31.53
CA ARG A 30 9.43 -7.32 31.78
C ARG A 30 9.47 -6.47 30.50
N SER A 31 10.16 -6.94 29.46
CA SER A 31 10.31 -6.16 28.21
C SER A 31 9.33 -6.58 27.14
N LEU A 32 9.10 -7.89 26.97
CA LEU A 32 8.23 -8.42 25.93
C LEU A 32 6.79 -8.63 26.41
N GLY A 33 6.52 -8.52 27.72
CA GLY A 33 5.18 -8.64 28.30
C GLY A 33 4.58 -10.04 28.17
N TRP A 34 5.41 -11.09 28.08
CA TRP A 34 4.92 -12.46 28.01
C TRP A 34 4.25 -12.86 29.33
N SER A 35 3.28 -13.78 29.25
CA SER A 35 2.78 -14.46 30.44
C SER A 35 3.88 -15.32 31.06
N LYS A 36 3.84 -15.49 32.38
CA LYS A 36 4.80 -16.33 33.10
C LYS A 36 4.86 -17.76 32.57
N GLU A 37 3.68 -18.34 32.33
CA GLU A 37 3.55 -19.68 31.73
C GLU A 37 4.31 -19.78 30.40
N ARG A 38 4.06 -18.84 29.48
CA ARG A 38 4.75 -18.81 28.18
C ARG A 38 6.25 -18.60 28.34
N ALA A 39 6.64 -17.72 29.26
CA ALA A 39 8.04 -17.39 29.50
C ALA A 39 8.85 -18.55 30.07
N LEU A 40 8.21 -19.47 30.81
CA LEU A 40 8.82 -20.65 31.42
C LEU A 40 8.75 -21.89 30.53
N THR A 41 7.80 -21.99 29.60
CA THR A 41 7.58 -23.18 28.78
C THR A 41 8.28 -23.13 27.42
N GLU A 42 8.33 -21.97 26.76
CA GLU A 42 8.92 -21.87 25.43
C GLU A 42 10.46 -21.87 25.51
N PRO A 43 11.19 -22.76 24.81
CA PRO A 43 12.65 -22.71 24.79
C PRO A 43 13.16 -21.46 24.03
N PRO A 44 14.36 -20.94 24.35
CA PRO A 44 14.96 -19.84 23.60
C PRO A 44 15.20 -20.21 22.13
N GLN A 45 15.04 -19.24 21.23
CA GLN A 45 15.35 -19.47 19.81
C GLN A 45 16.86 -19.70 19.63
N THR A 46 17.23 -20.88 19.15
CA THR A 46 18.61 -21.17 18.75
C THR A 46 18.86 -20.64 17.34
N LYS A 47 20.03 -20.03 17.13
CA LYS A 47 20.46 -19.58 15.80
C LYS A 47 21.50 -20.56 15.29
N ARG A 48 21.32 -21.02 14.06
CA ARG A 48 22.31 -21.81 13.33
C ARG A 48 23.56 -20.95 13.12
N ALA A 49 24.71 -21.51 13.44
CA ALA A 49 25.99 -20.92 13.07
C ALA A 49 26.10 -20.88 11.54
N LEU A 50 26.35 -19.69 11.00
CA LEU A 50 26.50 -19.51 9.57
C LEU A 50 27.93 -19.89 9.18
N LYS A 51 28.08 -20.86 8.28
CA LYS A 51 29.39 -21.27 7.76
C LYS A 51 29.98 -20.15 6.89
N GLY A 52 31.27 -19.88 7.05
CA GLY A 52 31.97 -18.81 6.32
C GLY A 52 31.99 -19.02 4.80
N GLU A 53 32.01 -20.26 4.33
CA GLU A 53 32.00 -20.59 2.89
C GLU A 53 30.72 -20.10 2.20
N TRP A 54 29.56 -20.45 2.75
CA TRP A 54 28.26 -20.02 2.22
C TRP A 54 28.04 -18.51 2.32
N MET A 55 28.73 -17.85 3.26
CA MET A 55 28.71 -16.39 3.34
C MET A 55 29.39 -15.74 2.13
N LYS A 56 30.53 -16.29 1.68
CA LYS A 56 31.21 -15.83 0.46
C LYS A 56 30.37 -16.07 -0.78
N VAL A 57 29.73 -17.24 -0.88
CA VAL A 57 28.80 -17.56 -1.99
C VAL A 57 27.63 -16.58 -2.01
N ALA A 58 27.04 -16.28 -0.85
CA ALA A 58 25.94 -15.32 -0.76
C ALA A 58 26.36 -13.92 -1.23
N GLU A 59 27.54 -13.46 -0.81
CA GLU A 59 28.09 -12.16 -1.21
C GLU A 59 28.34 -12.08 -2.72
N GLN A 60 28.92 -13.13 -3.32
CA GLN A 60 29.10 -13.23 -4.77
C GLN A 60 27.77 -13.17 -5.55
N ASN A 61 26.69 -13.70 -4.96
CA ASN A 61 25.34 -13.63 -5.52
C ASN A 61 24.58 -12.33 -5.15
N GLY A 62 25.25 -11.34 -4.57
CA GLY A 62 24.65 -10.05 -4.19
C GLY A 62 23.70 -10.13 -2.99
N ILE A 63 23.77 -11.19 -2.19
CA ILE A 63 22.94 -11.38 -0.99
C ILE A 63 23.75 -10.94 0.23
N CYS A 64 23.27 -9.89 0.89
CA CYS A 64 23.92 -9.40 2.10
C CYS A 64 23.77 -10.38 3.29
N TYR A 65 24.71 -10.28 4.24
CA TYR A 65 24.77 -11.12 5.44
C TYR A 65 23.45 -11.17 6.21
N SER A 66 22.77 -10.02 6.40
CA SER A 66 21.52 -9.96 7.14
C SER A 66 20.41 -10.77 6.46
N THR A 67 20.34 -10.72 5.12
CA THR A 67 19.36 -11.48 4.34
C THR A 67 19.67 -12.96 4.35
N PHE A 68 20.93 -13.34 4.17
CA PHE A 68 21.36 -14.73 4.27
C PHE A 68 21.05 -15.31 5.66
N ARG A 69 21.41 -14.58 6.74
CA ARG A 69 21.10 -14.94 8.13
C ARG A 69 19.60 -15.10 8.36
N TYR A 70 18.79 -14.19 7.81
CA TYR A 70 17.34 -14.24 7.92
C TYR A 70 16.76 -15.49 7.24
N ARG A 71 17.20 -15.79 6.01
CA ARG A 71 16.77 -16.99 5.27
C ARG A 71 17.07 -18.27 6.05
N VAL A 72 18.26 -18.41 6.61
CA VAL A 72 18.65 -19.62 7.36
C VAL A 72 17.93 -19.72 8.71
N ASN A 73 17.91 -18.64 9.50
CA ASN A 73 17.46 -18.70 10.90
C ASN A 73 15.97 -18.41 11.09
N ARG A 74 15.36 -17.59 10.23
CA ARG A 74 13.95 -17.19 10.36
C ARG A 74 13.05 -17.93 9.39
N LEU A 75 13.52 -18.18 8.17
CA LEU A 75 12.75 -18.96 7.17
C LEU A 75 13.11 -20.44 7.17
N GLY A 76 14.15 -20.86 7.89
CA GLY A 76 14.57 -22.27 7.97
C GLY A 76 15.14 -22.82 6.67
N TRP A 77 15.61 -21.97 5.75
CA TRP A 77 16.18 -22.41 4.48
C TRP A 77 17.51 -23.13 4.70
N ASP A 78 17.82 -24.07 3.81
CA ASP A 78 19.16 -24.61 3.71
C ASP A 78 20.17 -23.53 3.31
N MET A 79 21.43 -23.67 3.74
CA MET A 79 22.47 -22.67 3.50
C MET A 79 22.76 -22.50 2.02
N GLU A 80 22.74 -23.59 1.23
CA GLU A 80 22.96 -23.52 -0.21
C GLU A 80 21.87 -22.69 -0.89
N ARG A 81 20.60 -23.05 -0.63
CA ARG A 81 19.45 -22.31 -1.16
C ARG A 81 19.45 -20.86 -0.71
N ALA A 82 19.80 -20.60 0.56
CA ALA A 82 19.82 -19.25 1.11
C ALA A 82 20.89 -18.36 0.46
N ALA A 83 22.02 -18.94 0.02
CA ALA A 83 23.13 -18.24 -0.61
C ALA A 83 23.00 -18.14 -2.14
N THR A 84 22.17 -18.95 -2.79
CA THR A 84 22.04 -19.00 -4.26
C THR A 84 20.75 -18.39 -4.78
N GLN A 85 19.65 -18.44 -4.01
CA GLN A 85 18.37 -17.92 -4.47
C GLN A 85 18.45 -16.39 -4.67
N PRO A 86 18.15 -15.86 -5.86
CA PRO A 86 18.19 -14.41 -6.10
C PRO A 86 17.22 -13.66 -5.20
N LEU A 87 17.53 -12.38 -4.96
CA LEU A 87 16.59 -11.47 -4.30
C LEU A 87 15.42 -11.16 -5.24
N GLN A 88 14.27 -10.86 -4.65
CA GLN A 88 13.11 -10.40 -5.41
C GLN A 88 13.39 -9.01 -5.99
N ASP A 89 13.14 -8.84 -7.29
CA ASP A 89 13.15 -7.51 -7.90
C ASP A 89 11.87 -6.76 -7.54
N ARG A 90 11.96 -6.00 -6.44
CA ARG A 90 10.85 -5.18 -5.95
C ARG A 90 10.36 -4.16 -6.99
N LYS A 91 11.25 -3.66 -7.86
CA LYS A 91 10.86 -2.67 -8.88
C LYS A 91 10.03 -3.33 -9.96
N ALA A 92 10.47 -4.48 -10.47
CA ALA A 92 9.70 -5.26 -11.44
C ALA A 92 8.35 -5.69 -10.86
N GLN A 93 8.32 -6.18 -9.61
CA GLN A 93 7.07 -6.55 -8.95
C GLN A 93 6.13 -5.36 -8.78
N ALA A 94 6.64 -4.21 -8.34
CA ALA A 94 5.83 -2.99 -8.20
C ALA A 94 5.29 -2.51 -9.56
N LYS A 95 6.09 -2.60 -10.63
CA LYS A 95 5.65 -2.30 -11.99
C LYS A 95 4.52 -3.24 -12.42
N ALA A 96 4.71 -4.54 -12.29
CA ALA A 96 3.69 -5.54 -12.64
C ALA A 96 2.39 -5.34 -11.83
N ALA A 97 2.52 -5.06 -10.53
CA ALA A 97 1.36 -4.77 -9.68
C ALA A 97 0.65 -3.47 -10.10
N HIS A 98 1.39 -2.43 -10.43
CA HIS A 98 0.83 -1.18 -10.96
C HIS A 98 0.08 -1.43 -12.27
N GLU A 99 0.67 -2.18 -13.21
CA GLU A 99 0.05 -2.54 -14.49
C GLU A 99 -1.24 -3.34 -14.28
N ALA A 100 -1.22 -4.35 -13.41
CA ALA A 100 -2.38 -5.16 -13.07
C ALA A 100 -3.49 -4.38 -12.34
N SER A 101 -3.13 -3.33 -11.59
CA SER A 101 -4.09 -2.48 -10.87
C SER A 101 -4.75 -1.40 -11.74
N ARG A 102 -4.35 -1.26 -13.01
CA ARG A 102 -4.92 -0.24 -13.89
C ARG A 102 -6.40 -0.53 -14.11
N LYS A 103 -7.21 0.49 -13.83
CA LYS A 103 -8.67 0.43 -14.03
C LYS A 103 -9.08 0.68 -15.48
N TYR A 104 -8.29 1.44 -16.21
CA TYR A 104 -8.58 1.87 -17.57
C TYR A 104 -7.45 1.44 -18.49
N ASP A 105 -7.81 1.20 -19.74
CA ASP A 105 -6.87 0.88 -20.79
C ASP A 105 -5.82 2.01 -20.93
N PRO A 106 -4.51 1.69 -20.91
CA PRO A 106 -3.46 2.68 -21.06
C PRO A 106 -3.55 3.47 -22.37
N ASP A 107 -4.03 2.87 -23.45
CA ASP A 107 -4.13 3.51 -24.76
C ASP A 107 -5.19 4.61 -24.75
N LEU A 108 -6.32 4.39 -24.06
CA LEU A 108 -7.35 5.41 -23.88
C LEU A 108 -6.88 6.58 -22.98
N VAL A 109 -6.07 6.28 -21.97
CA VAL A 109 -5.47 7.32 -21.12
C VAL A 109 -4.43 8.13 -21.90
N ALA A 110 -3.64 7.48 -22.74
CA ALA A 110 -2.70 8.15 -23.63
C ALA A 110 -3.43 9.03 -24.66
N GLN A 111 -4.50 8.52 -25.27
CA GLN A 111 -5.36 9.29 -26.17
C GLN A 111 -5.99 10.50 -25.47
N ALA A 112 -6.45 10.35 -24.23
CA ALA A 112 -6.96 11.46 -23.43
C ALA A 112 -5.88 12.54 -23.22
N SER A 113 -4.67 12.11 -22.85
CA SER A 113 -3.54 13.02 -22.68
C SER A 113 -3.19 13.76 -23.97
N ASN A 114 -3.24 13.09 -25.12
CA ASN A 114 -2.97 13.70 -26.43
C ASN A 114 -4.04 14.72 -26.85
N ASN A 115 -5.27 14.60 -26.32
CA ASN A 115 -6.37 15.54 -26.54
C ASN A 115 -6.47 16.61 -25.43
N ASP A 116 -5.39 16.82 -24.66
CA ASP A 116 -5.31 17.75 -23.54
C ASP A 116 -6.38 17.50 -22.46
N VAL A 117 -6.76 16.23 -22.27
CA VAL A 117 -7.67 15.80 -21.20
C VAL A 117 -6.85 15.21 -20.05
N PRO A 118 -6.75 15.89 -18.89
CA PRO A 118 -6.07 15.34 -17.73
C PRO A 118 -6.70 14.03 -17.26
N TYR A 119 -5.89 13.10 -16.74
CA TYR A 119 -6.36 11.79 -16.27
C TYR A 119 -7.53 11.86 -15.28
N ASP A 120 -7.49 12.79 -14.32
CA ASP A 120 -8.60 12.92 -13.35
C ASP A 120 -9.89 13.37 -14.01
N THR A 121 -9.82 14.22 -15.05
CA THR A 121 -10.96 14.64 -15.86
C THR A 121 -11.54 13.47 -16.64
N PHE A 122 -10.69 12.71 -17.33
CA PHE A 122 -11.08 11.47 -18.01
C PHE A 122 -11.77 10.50 -17.05
N ARG A 123 -11.14 10.22 -15.90
CA ARG A 123 -11.68 9.35 -14.85
C ARG A 123 -13.04 9.84 -14.36
N LYS A 124 -13.19 11.13 -14.04
CA LYS A 124 -14.45 11.74 -13.61
C LYS A 124 -15.54 11.64 -14.68
N ARG A 125 -15.20 11.85 -15.95
CA ARG A 125 -16.15 11.68 -17.07
C ARG A 125 -16.69 10.25 -17.12
N VAL A 126 -15.83 9.24 -16.96
CA VAL A 126 -16.26 7.83 -16.93
C VAL A 126 -17.03 7.49 -15.65
N THR A 127 -16.57 7.91 -14.47
CA THR A 127 -17.16 7.48 -13.19
C THR A 127 -18.37 8.28 -12.76
N ALA A 128 -18.30 9.61 -12.83
CA ALA A 128 -19.32 10.53 -12.33
C ALA A 128 -20.30 10.94 -13.43
N SER A 129 -19.78 11.34 -14.60
CA SER A 129 -20.61 11.73 -15.75
C SER A 129 -21.13 10.54 -16.57
N LYS A 130 -20.65 9.32 -16.28
CA LYS A 130 -21.04 8.07 -16.96
C LYS A 130 -20.84 8.08 -18.48
N TRP A 131 -19.83 8.79 -18.96
CA TRP A 131 -19.48 8.80 -20.38
C TRP A 131 -18.83 7.47 -20.79
N SER A 132 -18.96 7.10 -22.07
CA SER A 132 -18.15 6.01 -22.61
C SER A 132 -16.66 6.38 -22.51
N PRO A 133 -15.75 5.41 -22.28
CA PRO A 133 -14.32 5.68 -22.19
C PRO A 133 -13.76 6.41 -23.43
N GLU A 134 -14.15 5.99 -24.62
CA GLU A 134 -13.73 6.62 -25.88
C GLU A 134 -14.16 8.09 -25.99
N LYS A 135 -15.42 8.39 -25.64
CA LYS A 135 -15.92 9.77 -25.62
C LYS A 135 -15.19 10.60 -24.58
N ALA A 136 -14.95 10.03 -23.39
CA ALA A 136 -14.24 10.71 -22.33
C ALA A 136 -12.82 11.12 -22.72
N ALA A 137 -12.15 10.33 -23.56
CA ALA A 137 -10.80 10.57 -24.05
C ALA A 137 -10.73 11.55 -25.23
N THR A 138 -11.73 11.58 -26.10
CA THR A 138 -11.71 12.40 -27.34
C THR A 138 -12.19 13.83 -27.16
N THR A 139 -13.12 14.05 -26.22
CA THR A 139 -13.69 15.40 -26.02
C THR A 139 -12.70 16.32 -25.30
N PRO A 140 -12.31 17.48 -25.86
CA PRO A 140 -11.41 18.40 -25.17
C PRO A 140 -12.05 18.99 -23.90
N VAL A 141 -11.24 19.53 -23.00
CA VAL A 141 -11.71 20.27 -21.83
C VAL A 141 -11.96 21.72 -22.24
N MET A 142 -13.16 22.26 -21.96
CA MET A 142 -13.46 23.66 -22.24
C MET A 142 -12.54 24.58 -21.43
N THR A 143 -12.09 25.66 -22.05
CA THR A 143 -11.31 26.68 -21.35
C THR A 143 -12.19 27.48 -20.40
N SER A 144 -11.59 28.12 -19.39
CA SER A 144 -12.34 28.98 -18.46
C SER A 144 -13.10 30.11 -19.17
N SER A 145 -12.57 30.61 -20.29
CA SER A 145 -13.20 31.65 -21.10
C SER A 145 -14.46 31.13 -21.80
N GLU A 146 -14.37 29.95 -22.42
CA GLU A 146 -15.49 29.28 -23.07
C GLU A 146 -16.62 28.96 -22.08
N ILE A 147 -16.28 28.49 -20.87
CA ILE A 147 -17.26 28.26 -19.81
C ILE A 147 -17.95 29.57 -19.40
N GLY A 148 -17.19 30.67 -19.31
CA GLY A 148 -17.72 32.00 -18.99
C GLY A 148 -18.70 32.51 -20.06
N LEU A 149 -18.36 32.37 -21.34
CA LEU A 149 -19.21 32.72 -22.48
C LEU A 149 -20.49 31.88 -22.48
N MET A 150 -20.38 30.55 -22.38
CA MET A 150 -21.54 29.65 -22.30
C MET A 150 -22.50 30.01 -21.15
N THR A 151 -21.95 30.40 -19.99
CA THR A 151 -22.78 30.77 -18.83
C THR A 151 -23.54 32.07 -19.08
N LYS A 152 -22.91 33.07 -19.72
CA LYS A 152 -23.57 34.31 -20.13
C LYS A 152 -24.67 34.04 -21.16
N ASP A 153 -24.40 33.21 -22.16
CA ASP A 153 -25.36 32.86 -23.21
C ASP A 153 -26.60 32.11 -22.65
N LYS A 154 -26.38 31.17 -21.72
CA LYS A 154 -27.50 30.51 -21.01
C LYS A 154 -28.34 31.51 -20.23
N ARG A 155 -27.69 32.50 -19.59
CA ARG A 155 -28.34 33.55 -18.82
C ARG A 155 -29.17 34.47 -19.72
N THR A 156 -28.63 34.91 -20.86
CA THR A 156 -29.38 35.75 -21.81
C THR A 156 -30.58 35.00 -22.40
N LEU A 157 -30.43 33.71 -22.72
CA LEU A 157 -31.52 32.83 -23.14
C LEU A 157 -32.60 32.69 -22.06
N SER A 158 -32.24 32.51 -20.78
CA SER A 158 -33.22 32.41 -19.70
C SER A 158 -33.99 33.72 -19.48
N PHE A 159 -33.32 34.87 -19.58
CA PHE A 159 -33.97 36.19 -19.48
C PHE A 159 -34.92 36.44 -20.65
N SER A 160 -34.52 36.09 -21.88
CA SER A 160 -35.36 36.16 -23.09
C SER A 160 -36.62 35.28 -23.03
N ARG A 161 -36.55 34.14 -22.34
CA ARG A 161 -37.71 33.25 -22.13
C ARG A 161 -38.66 33.79 -21.07
N HIS A 162 -38.16 34.47 -20.04
CA HIS A 162 -39.00 35.08 -18.99
C HIS A 162 -39.68 36.38 -19.45
N SER A 163 -39.01 37.22 -20.24
CA SER A 163 -39.61 38.46 -20.75
C SER A 163 -40.76 38.21 -21.74
N ARG A 164 -40.70 37.14 -22.53
CA ARG A 164 -41.81 36.71 -23.40
C ARG A 164 -43.04 36.19 -22.66
N ALA A 165 -42.89 35.73 -21.42
CA ALA A 165 -44.01 35.25 -20.61
C ALA A 165 -44.81 36.37 -19.93
N TRP A 166 -44.26 37.58 -19.82
CA TRP A 166 -44.89 38.73 -19.13
C TRP A 166 -45.64 39.70 -20.06
N ASN A 167 -45.47 39.62 -21.38
CA ASN A 167 -46.03 40.59 -22.34
C ASN A 167 -47.37 40.16 -22.99
N GLY A 168 -48.17 39.35 -22.32
CA GLY A 168 -49.43 38.86 -22.89
C GLY A 168 -50.54 38.70 -21.86
N SER A 169 -51.04 39.79 -21.27
CA SER A 169 -52.35 39.86 -20.57
C SER A 169 -52.66 41.28 -20.09
N PHE A 170 -52.92 42.26 -20.98
CA PHE A 170 -53.72 43.44 -20.62
C PHE A 170 -54.47 43.92 -21.88
N VAL A 171 -55.54 43.21 -22.23
CA VAL A 171 -56.58 43.73 -23.11
C VAL A 171 -57.59 44.42 -22.19
N THR A 172 -57.52 45.75 -22.11
CA THR A 172 -58.50 46.58 -21.41
C THR A 172 -59.80 46.63 -22.21
N ARG A 173 -60.92 46.40 -21.51
CA ARG A 173 -62.29 46.42 -22.04
C ARG A 173 -62.89 47.82 -21.93
#